data_AF-A0A1V5YCL5-F1
#
_entry.id   AF-A0A1V5YCL5-F1
#
_cell.length_a   1.000
_cell.length_b   1.000
_cell.length_c   1.000
_cell.angle_alpha   90.00
_cell.angle_beta   90.00
_cell.angle_gamma   90.00
#
_symmetry.space_group_name_H-M   'P 1'
#
loop_
_entity.id
_entity.type
_entity.pdbx_description
1 polymer ?
#
loop_
_entity_poly.entity_id
_entity_poly.type
_entity_poly.pdbx_seq_one_letter_code
_entity_poly.pdbx_strand_id
1 'polypeptide(L)'
;MKRAVLLRIRTLALVALLLLCLVFPPPAALQGPVDCSKVLLSYYPNPPEPGETIYLNAGVNSAIGNAPGYYGRWEIGGEDLGGAAIDEWDGCTTVAQFVYFCNGSQQKKPLIINGADCSTKGRLRSMGGLALLVGAVVVVGLVLRLLGRKKGPAYQVQVPPAQASQAPPRMAGPGTQYCGQCGAALVPGDSFCRACGRRIS
;
A
#
# COMPACT_ATOMS: atom_id res chain seq x y z
N MET A 1 -81.44 9.78 -29.17
CA MET A 1 -80.50 10.63 -29.95
C MET A 1 -79.29 11.12 -29.14
N LYS A 2 -79.44 11.62 -27.90
CA LYS A 2 -78.34 12.17 -27.09
C LYS A 2 -77.18 11.19 -26.78
N ARG A 3 -77.45 9.90 -26.56
CA ARG A 3 -76.42 8.88 -26.24
C ARG A 3 -75.48 8.55 -27.41
N ALA A 4 -76.00 8.49 -28.64
CA ALA A 4 -75.19 8.19 -29.82
C ALA A 4 -74.22 9.33 -30.18
N VAL A 5 -74.65 10.58 -29.97
CA VAL A 5 -73.81 11.76 -30.16
C VAL A 5 -72.69 11.80 -29.11
N LEU A 6 -73.01 11.51 -27.85
CA LEU A 6 -72.03 11.41 -26.76
C LEU A 6 -70.97 10.33 -27.00
N LEU A 7 -71.35 9.19 -27.58
CA LEU A 7 -70.43 8.09 -27.87
C LEU A 7 -69.43 8.48 -28.97
N ARG A 8 -69.89 9.18 -30.03
CA ARG A 8 -69.05 9.68 -31.13
C ARG A 8 -68.07 10.76 -30.69
N ILE A 9 -68.50 11.65 -29.81
CA ILE A 9 -67.63 12.69 -29.24
C ILE A 9 -66.53 12.04 -28.38
N ARG A 10 -66.86 11.04 -27.56
CA ARG A 10 -65.86 10.30 -26.77
C ARG A 10 -64.85 9.54 -27.63
N THR A 11 -65.29 8.91 -28.71
CA THR A 11 -64.39 8.18 -29.62
C THR A 11 -63.48 9.14 -30.36
N LEU A 12 -63.99 10.27 -30.86
CA LEU A 12 -63.17 11.30 -31.50
C LEU A 12 -62.16 11.91 -30.52
N ALA A 13 -62.56 12.17 -29.28
CA ALA A 13 -61.66 12.69 -28.24
C ALA A 13 -60.54 11.69 -27.89
N LEU A 14 -60.86 10.40 -27.79
CA LEU A 14 -59.86 9.35 -27.55
C LEU A 14 -58.88 9.21 -28.71
N VAL A 15 -59.38 9.21 -29.95
CA VAL A 15 -58.53 9.13 -31.15
C VAL A 15 -57.63 10.38 -31.26
N ALA A 16 -58.18 11.56 -30.99
CA ALA A 16 -57.39 12.80 -30.97
C ALA A 16 -56.30 12.76 -29.89
N LEU A 17 -56.60 12.26 -28.68
CA LEU A 17 -55.61 12.11 -27.61
C LEU A 17 -54.52 11.10 -27.99
N LEU A 18 -54.89 9.97 -28.59
CA LEU A 18 -53.96 8.94 -29.07
C LEU A 18 -53.04 9.49 -30.18
N LEU A 19 -53.60 10.22 -31.15
CA LEU A 19 -52.82 10.89 -32.18
C LEU A 19 -51.90 11.95 -31.59
N LEU A 20 -52.36 12.70 -30.58
CA LEU A 20 -51.52 13.67 -29.87
C LEU A 20 -50.33 13.00 -29.20
N CYS A 21 -50.52 11.85 -28.54
CA CYS A 21 -49.43 11.09 -27.92
C CYS A 21 -48.46 10.44 -28.93
N LEU A 22 -48.92 10.16 -30.15
CA LEU A 22 -48.06 9.65 -31.23
C LEU A 22 -47.23 10.75 -31.89
N VAL A 23 -47.79 11.95 -32.04
CA VAL A 23 -47.09 13.11 -32.62
C VAL A 23 -46.17 13.78 -31.59
N PHE A 24 -46.57 13.78 -30.32
CA PHE A 24 -45.79 14.26 -29.20
C PHE A 24 -45.47 13.07 -28.29
N PRO A 25 -44.40 12.30 -28.58
CA PRO A 25 -43.91 11.35 -27.60
C PRO A 25 -43.70 12.09 -26.27
N PRO A 26 -44.03 11.48 -25.12
CA PRO A 26 -43.74 12.09 -23.84
C PRO A 26 -42.25 12.46 -23.85
N PRO A 27 -41.89 13.67 -23.36
CA PRO A 27 -40.49 14.03 -23.28
C PRO A 27 -39.80 12.91 -22.53
N ALA A 28 -38.84 12.25 -23.18
CA ALA A 28 -37.99 11.26 -22.53
C ALA A 28 -37.57 11.91 -21.22
N ALA A 29 -37.94 11.30 -20.09
CA ALA A 29 -37.73 11.88 -18.78
C ALA A 29 -36.28 12.34 -18.76
N LEU A 30 -36.07 13.66 -18.80
CA LEU A 30 -34.75 14.26 -18.78
C LEU A 30 -34.24 13.91 -17.39
N GLN A 31 -33.57 12.77 -17.27
CA GLN A 31 -32.73 12.49 -16.15
C GLN A 31 -31.76 13.66 -16.14
N GLY A 32 -31.90 14.53 -15.14
CA GLY A 32 -31.04 15.69 -15.00
C GLY A 32 -29.57 15.27 -15.08
N PRO A 33 -28.65 16.21 -15.36
CA PRO A 33 -27.24 15.90 -15.52
C PRO A 33 -26.76 15.02 -14.36
N VAL A 34 -26.20 13.86 -14.69
CA VAL A 34 -25.66 12.92 -13.72
C VAL A 34 -24.53 13.62 -12.98
N ASP A 35 -24.74 13.89 -11.70
CA ASP A 35 -23.71 14.49 -10.84
C ASP A 35 -22.75 13.41 -10.35
N CYS A 36 -21.65 13.28 -11.09
CA CYS A 36 -20.58 12.30 -10.85
C CYS A 36 -19.83 12.53 -9.52
N SER A 37 -20.00 13.69 -8.87
CA SER A 37 -19.26 14.05 -7.65
C SER A 37 -19.84 13.40 -6.38
N LYS A 38 -21.07 12.88 -6.48
CA LYS A 38 -21.89 12.37 -5.37
C LYS A 38 -21.59 10.93 -4.93
N VAL A 39 -20.51 10.33 -5.43
CA VAL A 39 -20.04 9.02 -4.98
C VAL A 39 -19.48 9.15 -3.56
N LEU A 40 -20.00 8.41 -2.61
CA LEU A 40 -19.47 8.32 -1.25
C LEU A 40 -18.72 7.00 -1.11
N LEU A 41 -17.52 7.06 -0.55
CA LEU A 41 -16.70 5.88 -0.28
C LEU A 41 -16.59 5.67 1.22
N SER A 42 -16.71 4.42 1.65
CA SER A 42 -16.53 4.00 3.03
C SER A 42 -15.96 2.59 3.09
N TYR A 43 -15.54 2.17 4.28
CA TYR A 43 -15.07 0.81 4.53
C TYR A 43 -15.56 0.31 5.90
N TYR A 44 -15.61 -1.01 6.06
CA TYR A 44 -15.96 -1.69 7.32
C TYR A 44 -15.04 -2.90 7.53
N PRO A 45 -14.56 -3.16 8.77
CA PRO A 45 -14.80 -2.39 10.00
C PRO A 45 -14.05 -1.04 10.05
N ASN A 46 -14.48 -0.14 10.94
CA ASN A 46 -13.85 1.17 11.17
C ASN A 46 -13.59 1.40 12.68
N PRO A 47 -12.32 1.53 13.13
CA PRO A 47 -11.09 1.34 12.36
C PRO A 47 -10.86 -0.15 12.02
N PRO A 48 -10.11 -0.48 10.96
CA PRO A 48 -9.79 -1.86 10.65
C PRO A 48 -8.64 -2.38 11.52
N GLU A 49 -8.64 -3.68 11.83
CA GLU A 49 -7.54 -4.35 12.53
C GLU A 49 -6.66 -5.15 11.54
N PRO A 50 -5.33 -5.27 11.78
CA PRO A 50 -4.46 -6.06 10.92
C PRO A 50 -4.87 -7.53 10.87
N GLY A 51 -4.87 -8.12 9.67
CA GLY A 51 -5.26 -9.51 9.44
C GLY A 51 -6.76 -9.74 9.28
N GLU A 52 -7.59 -8.69 9.39
CA GLU A 52 -9.01 -8.78 9.08
C GLU A 52 -9.30 -8.49 7.59
N THR A 53 -10.41 -9.05 7.10
CA THR A 53 -10.96 -8.71 5.79
C THR A 53 -11.69 -7.37 5.88
N ILE A 54 -11.31 -6.44 5.01
CA ILE A 54 -11.97 -5.13 4.92
C ILE A 54 -12.94 -5.13 3.75
N TYR A 55 -14.17 -4.73 4.01
CA TYR A 55 -15.19 -4.52 2.98
C TYR A 55 -15.21 -3.06 2.56
N LEU A 56 -15.05 -2.82 1.26
CA LEU A 56 -15.06 -1.51 0.62
C LEU A 56 -16.46 -1.25 0.06
N ASN A 57 -17.01 -0.07 0.37
CA ASN A 57 -18.34 0.32 -0.07
C ASN A 57 -18.27 1.62 -0.88
N ALA A 58 -18.93 1.60 -2.04
CA ALA A 58 -19.17 2.79 -2.85
C ALA A 58 -20.68 3.00 -2.98
N GLY A 59 -21.20 4.04 -2.33
CA GLY A 59 -22.60 4.43 -2.40
C GLY A 59 -22.78 5.66 -3.28
N VAL A 60 -23.90 5.74 -4.01
CA VAL A 60 -24.34 6.99 -4.67
C VAL A 60 -25.55 7.51 -3.92
N ASN A 61 -25.49 8.76 -3.45
CA ASN A 61 -26.62 9.38 -2.73
C ASN A 61 -27.71 9.92 -3.68
N SER A 62 -27.50 9.80 -4.99
CA SER A 62 -28.43 10.24 -6.03
C SER A 62 -29.16 9.03 -6.60
N ALA A 63 -30.38 9.24 -7.12
CA ALA A 63 -31.25 8.24 -7.77
C ALA A 63 -30.63 7.56 -9.04
N ILE A 64 -29.32 7.66 -9.20
CA ILE A 64 -28.46 7.22 -10.30
C ILE A 64 -28.00 5.76 -10.07
N GLY A 65 -28.44 5.12 -8.99
CA GLY A 65 -28.10 3.73 -8.63
C GLY A 65 -28.43 2.65 -9.67
N ASN A 66 -28.99 3.02 -10.83
CA ASN A 66 -29.16 2.16 -12.01
C ASN A 66 -28.99 2.96 -13.32
N ALA A 67 -28.09 3.96 -13.35
CA ALA A 67 -27.79 4.63 -14.61
C ALA A 67 -27.07 3.64 -15.57
N PRO A 68 -27.57 3.43 -16.79
CA PRO A 68 -26.89 2.59 -17.76
C PRO A 68 -25.46 3.12 -18.01
N GLY A 69 -24.47 2.24 -17.86
CA GLY A 69 -23.05 2.57 -18.02
C GLY A 69 -22.25 2.76 -16.73
N TYR A 70 -22.88 2.64 -15.55
CA TYR A 70 -22.16 2.62 -14.29
C TYR A 70 -21.64 1.22 -13.98
N TYR A 71 -20.36 0.98 -14.26
CA TYR A 71 -19.61 -0.15 -13.75
C TYR A 71 -18.32 0.37 -13.11
N GLY A 72 -17.85 -0.30 -12.07
CA GLY A 72 -16.66 0.11 -11.35
C GLY A 72 -15.92 -1.05 -10.74
N ARG A 73 -14.67 -0.78 -10.40
CA ARG A 73 -13.74 -1.73 -9.78
C ARG A 73 -12.91 -1.00 -8.72
N TRP A 74 -12.33 -1.77 -7.83
CA TRP A 74 -11.41 -1.25 -6.83
C TRP A 74 -9.98 -1.54 -7.24
N GLU A 75 -9.12 -0.52 -7.15
CA GLU A 75 -7.70 -0.61 -7.44
C GLU A 75 -6.88 -0.26 -6.19
N ILE A 76 -5.82 -1.02 -5.89
CA ILE A 76 -4.82 -0.69 -4.85
C ILE A 76 -3.44 -0.77 -5.49
N GLY A 77 -2.64 0.30 -5.38
CA GLY A 77 -1.31 0.33 -5.99
C GLY A 77 -1.30 0.16 -7.52
N GLY A 78 -2.45 0.28 -8.19
CA GLY A 78 -2.63 0.03 -9.63
C GLY A 78 -3.08 -1.39 -9.99
N GLU A 79 -3.24 -2.27 -9.00
CA GLU A 79 -3.75 -3.63 -9.19
C GLU A 79 -5.26 -3.70 -8.93
N ASP A 80 -5.98 -4.49 -9.72
CA ASP A 80 -7.42 -4.74 -9.52
C ASP A 80 -7.65 -5.75 -8.41
N LEU A 81 -8.56 -5.42 -7.50
CA LEU A 81 -8.95 -6.33 -6.44
C LEU A 81 -9.91 -7.44 -6.92
N GLY A 82 -10.45 -7.36 -8.14
CA GLY A 82 -11.43 -8.33 -8.66
C GLY A 82 -12.75 -8.33 -7.89
N GLY A 83 -12.88 -7.47 -6.88
CA GLY A 83 -13.98 -7.39 -5.94
C GLY A 83 -13.86 -6.16 -5.04
N ALA A 84 -14.84 -5.96 -4.17
CA ALA A 84 -14.89 -4.84 -3.23
C ALA A 84 -14.35 -5.20 -1.83
N ALA A 85 -13.54 -6.26 -1.73
CA ALA A 85 -12.97 -6.71 -0.46
C ALA A 85 -11.45 -6.76 -0.57
N ILE A 86 -10.78 -6.51 0.55
CA ILE A 86 -9.35 -6.74 0.72
C ILE A 86 -9.22 -7.95 1.63
N ASP A 87 -8.84 -9.08 1.05
CA ASP A 87 -8.53 -10.29 1.79
C ASP A 87 -7.17 -10.10 2.45
N GLU A 88 -7.16 -10.07 3.78
CA GLU A 88 -5.95 -9.92 4.62
C GLU A 88 -5.27 -8.54 4.48
N TRP A 89 -5.74 -7.57 5.28
CA TRP A 89 -5.11 -6.26 5.34
C TRP A 89 -3.86 -6.27 6.23
N ASP A 90 -2.77 -5.72 5.72
CA ASP A 90 -1.45 -5.78 6.34
C ASP A 90 -1.24 -4.76 7.47
N GLY A 91 -2.26 -3.96 7.79
CA GLY A 91 -2.20 -2.93 8.82
C GLY A 91 -1.60 -1.61 8.33
N CYS A 92 -1.29 -1.47 7.04
CA CYS A 92 -0.68 -0.27 6.49
C CYS A 92 -1.68 0.78 6.03
N THR A 93 -1.31 2.06 6.15
CA THR A 93 -2.03 3.13 5.46
C THR A 93 -1.95 2.87 3.95
N THR A 94 -3.09 2.49 3.39
CA THR A 94 -3.22 2.17 1.96
C THR A 94 -4.26 3.07 1.32
N VAL A 95 -4.04 3.36 0.03
CA VAL A 95 -4.98 4.15 -0.76
C VAL A 95 -5.67 3.20 -1.72
N ALA A 96 -6.95 2.95 -1.46
CA ALA A 96 -7.83 2.29 -2.42
C ALA A 96 -8.40 3.33 -3.37
N GLN A 97 -8.55 2.98 -4.63
CA GLN A 97 -9.16 3.82 -5.65
C GLN A 97 -10.40 3.12 -6.19
N PHE A 98 -11.53 3.81 -6.14
CA PHE A 98 -12.72 3.38 -6.84
C PHE A 98 -12.72 4.00 -8.24
N VAL A 99 -12.63 3.15 -9.25
CA VAL A 99 -12.69 3.57 -10.66
C VAL A 99 -14.08 3.30 -11.20
N TYR A 100 -14.71 4.31 -11.79
CA TYR A 100 -16.07 4.21 -12.33
C TYR A 100 -16.23 5.01 -13.61
N PHE A 101 -17.18 4.63 -14.46
CA PHE A 101 -17.53 5.40 -15.65
C PHE A 101 -18.73 6.30 -15.38
N CYS A 102 -18.60 7.58 -15.73
CA CYS A 102 -19.65 8.57 -15.59
C CYS A 102 -19.69 9.49 -16.82
N ASN A 103 -20.86 9.62 -17.45
CA ASN A 103 -21.05 10.38 -18.69
C ASN A 103 -20.04 10.02 -19.79
N GLY A 104 -19.72 8.72 -19.94
CA GLY A 104 -18.75 8.24 -20.93
C GLY A 104 -17.28 8.51 -20.61
N SER A 105 -16.98 9.13 -19.47
CA SER A 105 -15.62 9.40 -19.01
C SER A 105 -15.28 8.51 -17.80
N GLN A 106 -14.03 8.02 -17.75
CA GLN A 106 -13.54 7.32 -16.57
C GLN A 106 -13.22 8.32 -15.46
N GLN A 107 -13.70 8.04 -14.26
CA GLN A 107 -13.51 8.79 -13.04
C GLN A 107 -12.79 7.91 -12.02
N LYS A 108 -11.97 8.52 -11.16
CA LYS A 108 -11.28 7.85 -10.07
C LYS A 108 -11.52 8.61 -8.76
N LYS A 109 -11.90 7.90 -7.71
CA LYS A 109 -12.10 8.47 -6.38
C LYS A 109 -11.28 7.72 -5.32
N PRO A 110 -10.39 8.41 -4.59
CA PRO A 110 -9.56 7.75 -3.58
C PRO A 110 -10.31 7.56 -2.25
N LEU A 111 -10.00 6.47 -1.57
CA LEU A 111 -10.37 6.13 -0.21
C LEU A 111 -9.09 5.81 0.57
N ILE A 112 -8.83 6.57 1.63
CA ILE A 112 -7.67 6.35 2.50
C ILE A 112 -8.10 5.41 3.61
N ILE A 113 -7.45 4.26 3.69
CA ILE A 113 -7.65 3.27 4.74
C ILE A 113 -6.45 3.44 5.68
N ASN A 114 -6.68 4.05 6.85
CA ASN A 114 -5.61 4.33 7.80
C ASN A 114 -5.25 3.06 8.57
N GLY A 115 -3.95 2.79 8.72
CA GLY A 115 -3.47 1.67 9.50
C GLY A 115 -2.33 1.97 10.46
N ALA A 116 -2.01 0.96 11.27
CA ALA A 116 -0.95 0.99 12.27
C ALA A 116 0.43 0.83 11.61
N ASP A 117 1.04 1.96 11.22
CA ASP A 117 2.47 2.19 10.95
C ASP A 117 3.33 1.04 10.38
N CYS A 118 3.66 1.16 9.09
CA CYS A 118 4.39 0.17 8.27
C CYS A 118 5.91 0.06 8.47
N SER A 119 6.48 0.60 9.55
CA SER A 119 7.92 0.83 9.64
C SER A 119 8.77 -0.46 9.72
N THR A 120 8.18 -1.61 10.08
CA THR A 120 8.94 -2.83 10.40
C THR A 120 8.92 -3.94 9.33
N LYS A 121 7.93 -4.00 8.43
CA LYS A 121 7.81 -5.10 7.44
C LYS A 121 8.86 -5.05 6.32
N GLY A 122 9.40 -3.87 5.99
CA GLY A 122 10.45 -3.73 4.96
C GLY A 122 11.83 -4.26 5.36
N ARG A 123 12.13 -4.38 6.66
CA ARG A 123 13.47 -4.75 7.14
C ARG A 123 13.77 -6.25 7.04
N LEU A 124 12.76 -7.12 7.14
CA LEU A 124 12.97 -8.57 7.14
C LEU A 124 13.33 -9.14 5.75
N ARG A 125 12.79 -8.57 4.66
CA ARG A 125 13.10 -9.03 3.29
C ARG A 125 14.54 -8.67 2.85
N SER A 126 15.10 -7.57 3.35
CA SER A 126 16.46 -7.13 3.01
C SER A 126 17.55 -7.98 3.68
N MET A 127 17.29 -8.58 4.84
CA MET A 127 18.28 -9.39 5.56
C MET A 127 18.45 -10.80 4.99
N GLY A 128 17.42 -11.35 4.34
CA GLY A 128 17.49 -12.68 3.70
C GLY A 128 18.49 -12.75 2.54
N GLY A 129 18.55 -11.70 1.72
CA GLY A 129 19.49 -11.64 0.59
C GLY A 129 20.95 -11.55 1.03
N LEU A 130 21.25 -10.75 2.06
CA LEU A 130 22.62 -10.61 2.56
C LEU A 130 23.10 -11.87 3.29
N ALA A 131 22.22 -12.52 4.06
CA ALA A 131 22.54 -13.77 4.76
C ALA A 131 22.83 -14.92 3.78
N LEU A 132 22.10 -15.02 2.67
CA LEU A 132 22.35 -16.01 1.62
C LEU A 132 23.69 -15.76 0.90
N LEU A 133 24.03 -14.51 0.61
CA LEU A 133 25.32 -14.15 -0.01
C LEU A 133 26.49 -14.48 0.92
N VAL A 134 26.39 -14.13 2.21
CA VAL A 134 27.42 -14.47 3.20
C VAL A 134 27.55 -15.99 3.34
N GLY A 135 26.44 -16.72 3.42
CA GLY A 135 26.45 -18.18 3.44
C GLY A 135 27.14 -18.81 2.23
N ALA A 136 26.83 -18.32 1.02
CA ALA A 136 27.46 -18.79 -0.21
C ALA A 136 28.98 -18.52 -0.24
N VAL A 137 29.42 -17.33 0.19
CA VAL A 137 30.85 -16.97 0.25
C VAL A 137 31.60 -17.85 1.26
N VAL A 138 31.00 -18.13 2.42
CA VAL A 138 31.60 -19.01 3.43
C VAL A 138 31.74 -20.44 2.91
N VAL A 139 30.71 -20.98 2.26
CA VAL A 139 30.75 -22.33 1.67
C VAL A 139 31.80 -22.43 0.57
N VAL A 140 31.84 -21.45 -0.35
CA VAL A 140 32.85 -21.42 -1.42
C VAL A 140 34.27 -21.30 -0.84
N GLY A 141 34.48 -20.44 0.16
CA GLY A 141 35.76 -20.30 0.85
C GLY A 141 36.19 -21.60 1.55
N LEU A 142 35.25 -22.32 2.17
CA LEU A 142 35.51 -23.60 2.83
C LEU A 142 35.90 -24.67 1.81
N VAL A 143 35.18 -24.77 0.69
CA VAL A 143 35.50 -25.70 -0.41
C VAL A 143 36.87 -25.39 -1.01
N LEU A 144 37.19 -24.12 -1.27
CA LEU A 144 38.51 -23.72 -1.78
C LEU A 144 39.64 -24.02 -0.78
N ARG A 145 39.40 -23.86 0.53
CA ARG A 145 40.38 -24.24 1.57
C ARG A 145 40.59 -25.75 1.67
N LEU A 146 39.53 -26.54 1.50
CA LEU A 146 39.63 -28.01 1.51
C LEU A 146 40.38 -28.53 0.27
N LEU A 147 40.16 -27.91 -0.90
CA LEU A 147 40.83 -28.28 -2.15
C LEU A 147 42.26 -27.70 -2.28
N GLY A 148 42.58 -26.62 -1.56
CA GLY A 148 43.88 -25.92 -1.62
C GLY A 148 44.99 -26.49 -0.74
N ARG A 149 44.75 -27.57 0.03
CA ARG A 149 45.75 -28.19 0.92
C ARG A 149 46.75 -29.09 0.17
N LYS A 150 47.45 -28.54 -0.83
CA LYS A 150 48.71 -29.10 -1.35
C LYS A 150 49.68 -27.99 -1.76
N LYS A 151 50.39 -27.41 -0.80
CA LYS A 151 51.71 -26.80 -1.02
C LYS A 151 52.61 -27.18 0.15
N GLY A 152 53.67 -27.94 -0.17
CA GLY A 152 54.67 -28.43 0.79
C GLY A 152 55.51 -27.30 1.39
N PRO A 153 56.38 -27.61 2.36
CA PRO A 153 57.13 -26.61 3.11
C PRO A 153 58.33 -26.14 2.29
N ALA A 154 58.40 -24.84 2.04
CA ALA A 154 59.61 -24.20 1.53
C ALA A 154 60.27 -23.41 2.67
N TYR A 155 61.36 -23.99 3.15
CA TYR A 155 62.55 -23.43 3.81
C TYR A 155 62.53 -21.93 4.14
N GLN A 156 62.59 -21.62 5.43
CA GLN A 156 62.81 -20.28 5.97
C GLN A 156 64.32 -19.96 6.00
N VAL A 157 64.72 -18.85 5.39
CA VAL A 157 66.02 -18.24 5.64
C VAL A 157 65.85 -17.25 6.80
N GLN A 158 66.42 -17.62 7.94
CA GLN A 158 66.54 -16.79 9.14
C GLN A 158 67.73 -15.84 8.98
N VAL A 159 67.54 -14.53 9.19
CA VAL A 159 68.64 -13.57 9.41
C VAL A 159 68.46 -12.93 10.80
N PRO A 160 69.34 -13.21 11.79
CA PRO A 160 69.31 -12.62 13.14
C PRO A 160 69.87 -11.16 13.20
N PRO A 161 69.77 -10.43 14.34
CA PRO A 161 68.95 -9.22 14.43
C PRO A 161 69.74 -7.93 14.73
N ALA A 162 69.13 -6.77 14.43
CA ALA A 162 69.46 -5.50 15.07
C ALA A 162 68.33 -5.13 16.04
N GLN A 163 68.67 -5.06 17.33
CA GLN A 163 67.77 -4.78 18.46
C GLN A 163 67.71 -3.28 18.79
N ALA A 164 66.63 -2.96 19.55
CA ALA A 164 66.35 -1.78 20.39
C ALA A 164 65.25 -0.87 19.79
N SER A 165 64.11 -0.61 20.45
CA SER A 165 63.90 -0.51 21.90
C SER A 165 62.52 -1.01 22.35
N GLN A 166 62.48 -1.58 23.56
CA GLN A 166 61.26 -1.96 24.29
C GLN A 166 60.74 -0.77 25.14
N ALA A 167 59.42 -0.75 25.33
CA ALA A 167 58.58 0.20 26.11
C ALA A 167 58.82 0.14 27.64
N PRO A 168 58.25 1.05 28.50
CA PRO A 168 56.89 0.88 29.09
C PRO A 168 56.27 2.21 29.70
N PRO A 169 55.27 2.25 30.63
CA PRO A 169 53.96 1.57 30.78
C PRO A 169 52.73 2.53 31.00
N ARG A 170 51.53 1.98 30.74
CA ARG A 170 50.17 2.15 31.35
C ARG A 170 49.80 3.37 32.24
N MET A 171 48.65 3.98 31.93
CA MET A 171 47.59 4.43 32.88
C MET A 171 46.22 4.32 32.15
N ALA A 172 45.37 3.33 32.42
CA ALA A 172 44.31 3.26 33.46
C ALA A 172 43.18 4.33 33.29
N GLY A 173 41.95 3.88 33.01
CA GLY A 173 40.73 4.65 32.67
C GLY A 173 40.13 5.51 33.81
N PRO A 174 38.88 6.03 33.68
CA PRO A 174 37.68 5.18 33.66
C PRO A 174 36.52 5.69 32.79
N GLY A 175 35.52 4.82 32.57
CA GLY A 175 34.17 5.22 32.17
C GLY A 175 33.78 4.84 30.75
N THR A 176 33.61 3.55 30.47
CA THR A 176 32.74 3.12 29.37
C THR A 176 31.32 3.54 29.75
N GLN A 177 30.96 4.77 29.38
CA GLN A 177 29.60 5.26 29.49
C GLN A 177 28.78 4.46 28.49
N TYR A 178 27.66 3.89 28.92
CA TYR A 178 26.73 3.21 28.01
C TYR A 178 25.53 4.10 27.78
N CYS A 179 25.01 4.10 26.57
CA CYS A 179 23.82 4.85 26.25
C CYS A 179 22.64 4.31 27.08
N GLY A 180 22.06 5.13 27.96
CA GLY A 180 20.92 4.72 28.80
C GLY A 180 19.63 4.38 28.03
N GLN A 181 19.61 4.52 26.70
CA GLN A 181 18.47 4.17 25.85
C GLN A 181 18.67 2.88 25.05
N CYS A 182 19.89 2.61 24.58
CA CYS A 182 20.15 1.45 23.72
C CYS A 182 21.25 0.52 24.25
N GLY A 183 21.89 0.87 25.36
CA GLY A 183 22.96 0.08 25.98
C GLY A 183 24.28 0.07 25.20
N ALA A 184 24.39 0.79 24.09
CA ALA A 184 25.62 0.84 23.29
C ALA A 184 26.73 1.58 24.04
N ALA A 185 27.98 1.11 23.90
CA ALA A 185 29.15 1.78 24.45
C ALA A 185 29.35 3.14 23.79
N LEU A 186 29.50 4.18 24.60
CA LEU A 186 29.75 5.54 24.16
C LEU A 186 31.25 5.79 24.07
N VAL A 187 31.65 6.48 23.02
CA VAL A 187 33.04 6.92 22.86
C VAL A 187 33.19 8.27 23.59
N PRO A 188 34.22 8.44 24.44
CA PRO A 188 34.46 9.71 25.12
C PRO A 188 34.60 10.87 24.12
N GLY A 189 33.80 11.92 24.28
CA GLY A 189 33.77 13.10 23.40
C GLY A 189 32.58 13.15 22.43
N ASP A 190 31.75 12.11 22.34
CA ASP A 190 30.56 12.12 21.48
C ASP A 190 29.42 12.97 22.09
N SER A 191 28.83 13.87 21.30
CA SER A 191 27.63 14.65 21.68
C SER A 191 26.32 13.90 21.40
N PHE A 192 26.39 12.79 20.68
CA PHE A 192 25.25 11.97 20.29
C PHE A 192 25.64 10.49 20.18
N CYS A 193 24.71 9.60 20.53
CA CYS A 193 24.92 8.17 20.45
C CYS A 193 24.92 7.74 18.98
N ARG A 194 26.05 7.20 18.50
CA ARG A 194 26.20 6.75 17.10
C ARG A 194 25.29 5.57 16.74
N ALA A 195 24.78 4.83 17.73
CA ALA A 195 23.91 3.67 17.51
C ALA A 195 22.43 4.04 17.37
N CYS A 196 21.94 5.01 18.16
CA CYS A 196 20.51 5.37 18.18
C CYS A 196 20.20 6.83 17.82
N GLY A 197 21.23 7.65 17.57
CA GLY A 197 21.10 9.06 17.16
C GLY A 197 20.69 10.02 18.27
N ARG A 198 20.49 9.54 19.51
CA ARG A 198 20.06 10.41 20.62
C ARG A 198 21.22 11.26 21.15
N ARG A 199 20.95 12.54 21.44
CA ARG A 199 21.92 13.43 22.09
C ARG A 199 22.29 12.87 23.47
N ILE A 200 23.58 12.86 23.78
CA ILE A 200 24.10 12.48 25.09
C ILE A 200 24.46 13.79 25.77
N SER A 201 23.68 14.15 26.79
CA SER A 201 23.85 15.34 27.61
C SER A 201 24.55 15.00 28.91
#